data_AF-A0AAN9FTK6-F1
#
_entry.id   AF-A0AAN9FTK6-F1
#
_cell.length_a   1.000
_cell.length_b   1.000
_cell.length_c   1.000
_cell.angle_alpha   90.00
_cell.angle_beta   90.00
_cell.angle_gamma   90.00
#
_symmetry.space_group_name_H-M   'P 1'
#
loop_
_entity.id
_entity.type
_entity.pdbx_description
1 polymer ?
#
loop_
_entity_poly.entity_id
_entity_poly.type
_entity_poly.pdbx_seq_one_letter_code
_entity_poly.pdbx_strand_id
1 'polypeptide(L)'
;MITIRYLLCTVGSVYIKSKEAPAKDVLKDLVEMCRGIQNPVRGLFLRSYLSQVSRDKLPDIGSEYEGDADTVADAVEFVLQNFTEMNKLWVRMQHQKQKFLIINSLGSCEPEFLVSTPERLLELVSLKAVDISCVSMLVAFL
;
A
#
# COMPACT_ATOMS: atom_id res chain seq x y z
N MET A 1 -8.69 3.29 -17.82
CA MET A 1 -8.60 4.00 -16.52
C MET A 1 -7.58 3.39 -15.54
N ILE A 2 -7.51 2.07 -15.35
CA ILE A 2 -6.58 1.46 -14.37
C ILE A 2 -5.11 1.52 -14.82
N THR A 3 -4.84 1.30 -16.11
CA THR A 3 -3.50 1.37 -16.71
C THR A 3 -2.80 2.71 -16.46
N ILE A 4 -3.54 3.82 -16.46
CA ILE A 4 -2.99 5.16 -16.21
C ILE A 4 -2.41 5.24 -14.78
N ARG A 5 -3.02 4.58 -13.79
CA ARG A 5 -2.52 4.62 -12.40
C ARG A 5 -1.24 3.79 -12.21
N TYR A 6 -1.12 2.67 -12.91
CA TYR A 6 0.14 1.91 -12.94
C TYR A 6 1.26 2.75 -13.55
N LEU A 7 0.99 3.43 -14.67
CA LEU A 7 1.94 4.33 -15.30
C LEU A 7 2.34 5.47 -14.36
N LEU A 8 1.38 6.08 -13.66
CA LEU A 8 1.65 7.13 -12.66
C LEU A 8 2.54 6.61 -11.52
N CYS A 9 2.33 5.38 -11.03
CA CYS A 9 3.21 4.78 -10.03
C CYS A 9 4.63 4.57 -10.56
N THR A 10 4.80 4.14 -11.81
CA THR A 10 6.11 4.02 -12.46
C THR A 10 6.78 5.38 -12.63
N VAL A 11 6.06 6.37 -13.15
CA VAL A 11 6.58 7.72 -13.38
C VAL A 11 6.94 8.38 -12.05
N GLY A 12 6.08 8.31 -11.03
CA GLY A 12 6.37 8.84 -9.70
C GLY A 12 7.61 8.19 -9.07
N SER A 13 7.76 6.87 -9.24
CA SER A 13 8.96 6.13 -8.82
C SER A 13 10.25 6.64 -9.48
N VAL A 14 10.21 6.94 -10.78
CA VAL A 14 11.34 7.55 -11.51
C VAL A 14 11.55 9.01 -11.09
N TYR A 15 10.48 9.77 -10.89
CA TYR A 15 10.52 11.18 -10.53
C TYR A 15 11.20 11.41 -9.18
N ILE A 16 10.94 10.53 -8.19
CA ILE A 16 11.63 10.52 -6.90
C ILE A 16 13.13 10.23 -7.09
N LYS A 17 13.48 9.23 -7.93
CA LYS A 17 14.87 8.87 -8.23
C LYS A 17 15.63 10.00 -8.93
N SER A 18 14.95 10.76 -9.78
CA SER A 18 15.52 11.92 -10.46
C SER A 18 15.73 13.14 -9.53
N LYS A 19 15.23 13.09 -8.28
CA LYS A 19 15.32 14.18 -7.29
C LYS A 19 14.66 15.50 -7.75
N GLU A 20 13.70 15.39 -8.66
CA GLU A 20 12.94 16.54 -9.20
C GLU A 20 11.87 17.03 -8.20
N ALA A 21 11.47 16.18 -7.24
CA ALA A 21 10.56 16.52 -6.17
C ALA A 21 10.85 15.71 -4.89
N PRO A 22 10.44 16.22 -3.71
CA PRO A 22 10.57 15.49 -2.45
C PRO A 22 9.81 14.16 -2.50
N ALA A 23 10.45 13.09 -2.00
CA ALA A 23 9.83 11.76 -1.97
C ALA A 23 8.49 11.76 -1.23
N LYS A 24 8.39 12.50 -0.13
CA LYS A 24 7.17 12.62 0.69
C LYS A 24 5.95 13.11 -0.12
N ASP A 25 6.12 14.14 -0.95
CA ASP A 25 5.01 14.76 -1.68
C ASP A 25 4.52 13.82 -2.78
N VAL A 26 5.45 13.23 -3.53
CA VAL A 26 5.13 12.28 -4.60
C VAL A 26 4.45 11.03 -4.03
N LEU A 27 4.97 10.48 -2.93
CA LEU A 27 4.39 9.30 -2.29
C LEU A 27 2.96 9.56 -1.78
N LYS A 28 2.72 10.74 -1.20
CA LYS A 28 1.39 11.17 -0.76
C LYS A 28 0.41 11.26 -1.93
N ASP A 29 0.79 11.94 -3.00
CA ASP A 29 -0.02 12.06 -4.21
C ASP A 29 -0.35 10.68 -4.81
N LEU A 30 0.64 9.77 -4.89
CA LEU A 30 0.45 8.42 -5.42
C LEU A 30 -0.59 7.62 -4.61
N VAL A 31 -0.54 7.68 -3.28
CA VAL A 31 -1.52 6.98 -2.42
C VAL A 31 -2.92 7.57 -2.58
N GLU A 32 -3.04 8.89 -2.62
CA GLU A 32 -4.32 9.57 -2.84
C GLU A 32 -4.92 9.23 -4.20
N MET A 33 -4.10 9.25 -5.25
CA MET A 33 -4.52 8.82 -6.59
C MET A 33 -4.98 7.37 -6.60
N CYS A 34 -4.33 6.46 -5.84
CA CYS A 34 -4.75 5.06 -5.78
C CYS A 34 -6.12 4.84 -5.11
N ARG A 35 -6.64 5.80 -4.32
CA ARG A 35 -8.00 5.72 -3.72
C ARG A 35 -9.12 5.64 -4.77
N GLY A 36 -8.90 6.12 -5.99
CA GLY A 36 -9.91 6.09 -7.04
C GLY A 36 -10.23 4.69 -7.59
N ILE A 37 -9.52 3.62 -7.19
CA ILE A 37 -9.86 2.23 -7.58
C ILE A 37 -10.58 1.53 -6.44
N GLN A 38 -11.90 1.41 -6.57
CA GLN A 38 -12.76 0.75 -5.59
C GLN A 38 -13.02 -0.74 -5.90
N ASN A 39 -12.61 -1.22 -7.08
CA ASN A 39 -12.70 -2.65 -7.41
C ASN A 39 -11.70 -3.45 -6.56
N PRO A 40 -12.14 -4.43 -5.76
CA PRO A 40 -11.27 -5.09 -4.78
C PRO A 40 -10.01 -5.72 -5.36
N VAL A 41 -10.17 -6.57 -6.39
CA VAL A 41 -9.04 -7.28 -7.00
C VAL A 41 -8.08 -6.30 -7.66
N ARG A 42 -8.58 -5.40 -8.51
CA ARG A 42 -7.74 -4.44 -9.25
C ARG A 42 -7.05 -3.45 -8.32
N GLY A 43 -7.73 -3.04 -7.24
CA GLY A 43 -7.17 -2.12 -6.25
C GLY A 43 -6.08 -2.80 -5.41
N LEU A 44 -6.25 -4.07 -5.02
CA LEU A 44 -5.21 -4.84 -4.34
C LEU A 44 -3.95 -4.96 -5.20
N PHE A 45 -4.08 -5.33 -6.48
CA PHE A 45 -2.93 -5.42 -7.39
C PHE A 45 -2.21 -4.09 -7.59
N LEU A 46 -2.97 -2.98 -7.73
CA LEU A 46 -2.33 -1.67 -7.88
C LEU A 46 -1.60 -1.25 -6.61
N ARG A 47 -2.19 -1.47 -5.44
CA ARG A 47 -1.60 -1.09 -4.15
C ARG A 47 -0.38 -1.95 -3.79
N SER A 48 -0.40 -3.24 -4.15
CA SER A 48 0.78 -4.10 -4.04
C SER A 48 1.90 -3.64 -4.96
N TYR A 49 1.56 -3.26 -6.21
CA TYR A 49 2.53 -2.67 -7.12
C TYR A 49 3.12 -1.37 -6.58
N LEU A 50 2.29 -0.47 -6.03
CA LEU A 50 2.74 0.78 -5.40
C LEU A 50 3.77 0.50 -4.29
N SER A 51 3.47 -0.42 -3.36
CA SER A 51 4.40 -0.83 -2.30
C SER A 51 5.72 -1.40 -2.85
N GLN A 52 5.67 -2.17 -3.95
CA GLN A 52 6.88 -2.71 -4.56
C GLN A 52 7.75 -1.61 -5.18
N VAL A 53 7.14 -0.66 -5.88
CA VAL A 53 7.89 0.41 -6.55
C VAL A 53 8.33 1.53 -5.62
N SER A 54 7.77 1.65 -4.42
CA SER A 54 8.15 2.69 -3.44
C SER A 54 9.13 2.20 -2.37
N ARG A 55 9.38 0.89 -2.25
CA ARG A 55 10.15 0.29 -1.13
C ARG A 55 11.56 0.88 -0.96
N ASP A 56 12.28 1.07 -2.05
CA ASP A 56 13.64 1.63 -2.09
C ASP A 56 13.67 3.17 -2.07
N LYS A 57 12.54 3.82 -1.80
CA LYS A 57 12.34 5.27 -1.91
C LYS A 57 11.68 5.88 -0.69
N LEU A 58 11.38 5.05 0.31
CA LEU A 58 10.84 5.51 1.57
C LEU A 58 11.90 6.31 2.31
N PRO A 59 11.56 7.50 2.81
CA PRO A 59 12.46 8.26 3.67
C PRO A 59 12.79 7.48 4.95
N ASP A 60 14.07 7.20 5.15
CA ASP A 60 14.63 6.60 6.37
C ASP A 60 15.83 7.43 6.86
N ILE A 61 16.20 7.26 8.12
CA ILE A 61 17.34 7.94 8.75
C ILE A 61 18.62 7.55 8.01
N GLY A 62 19.33 8.52 7.43
CA GLY A 62 20.54 8.28 6.62
C GLY A 62 20.27 7.78 5.20
N SER A 63 19.01 7.82 4.72
CA SER A 63 18.68 7.47 3.34
C SER A 63 18.93 8.62 2.36
N GLU A 64 19.03 8.30 1.06
CA GLU A 64 19.18 9.30 -0.01
C GLU A 64 17.99 10.26 -0.15
N TYR A 65 16.89 9.93 0.54
CA TYR A 65 15.61 10.63 0.56
C TYR A 65 15.31 11.24 1.93
N GLU A 66 16.30 11.31 2.82
CA GLU A 66 16.21 12.01 4.09
C GLU A 66 15.87 13.49 3.84
N GLY A 67 14.74 13.93 4.39
CA GLY A 67 14.26 15.31 4.37
C GLY A 67 14.30 15.94 5.76
N ASP A 68 13.34 16.82 6.06
CA ASP A 68 13.18 17.43 7.38
C ASP A 68 12.94 16.40 8.51
N ALA A 69 12.97 16.86 9.77
CA ALA A 69 12.88 16.03 10.98
C ALA A 69 11.70 15.03 11.04
N ASP A 70 10.62 15.26 10.28
CA ASP A 70 9.41 14.41 10.27
C ASP A 70 9.34 13.40 9.10
N THR A 71 10.38 13.28 8.27
CA THR A 71 10.28 12.51 7.02
C THR A 71 10.07 11.00 7.23
N VAL A 72 10.56 10.45 8.34
CA VAL A 72 10.30 9.05 8.72
C VAL A 72 8.83 8.84 9.07
N ALA A 73 8.18 9.81 9.73
CA ALA A 73 6.76 9.72 10.06
C ALA A 73 5.89 9.73 8.79
N ASP A 74 6.26 10.53 7.79
CA ASP A 74 5.59 10.54 6.47
C ASP A 74 5.69 9.17 5.77
N ALA A 75 6.85 8.50 5.87
CA ALA A 75 7.05 7.16 5.31
C ALA A 75 6.14 6.12 5.98
N VAL A 76 6.01 6.21 7.32
CA VAL A 76 5.11 5.35 8.10
C VAL A 76 3.66 5.61 7.73
N GLU A 77 3.25 6.87 7.65
CA GLU A 77 1.89 7.26 7.27
C GLU A 77 1.53 6.72 5.87
N PHE A 78 2.44 6.85 4.90
CA PHE A 78 2.28 6.29 3.56
C PHE A 78 2.00 4.77 3.60
N VAL A 79 2.82 4.01 4.34
CA VAL A 79 2.69 2.55 4.44
C VAL A 79 1.37 2.17 5.10
N LEU A 80 1.04 2.80 6.23
CA LEU A 80 -0.19 2.52 6.98
C LEU A 80 -1.44 2.89 6.18
N GLN A 81 -1.42 4.02 5.47
CA GLN A 81 -2.53 4.44 4.62
C GLN A 81 -2.74 3.47 3.46
N ASN A 82 -1.66 3.03 2.81
CA ASN A 82 -1.77 2.05 1.72
C ASN A 82 -2.31 0.70 2.23
N PHE A 83 -1.81 0.23 3.37
CA PHE A 83 -2.28 -1.01 4.02
C PHE A 83 -3.74 -0.96 4.45
N THR A 84 -4.16 0.13 5.10
CA THR A 84 -5.55 0.34 5.52
C THR A 84 -6.50 0.24 4.34
N GLU A 85 -6.14 0.83 3.20
CA GLU A 85 -6.95 0.77 2.00
C GLU A 85 -6.94 -0.63 1.34
N MET A 86 -5.82 -1.36 1.40
CA MET A 86 -5.79 -2.78 0.99
C MET A 86 -6.74 -3.63 1.84
N ASN A 87 -6.72 -3.45 3.16
CA ASN A 87 -7.62 -4.17 4.08
C ASN A 87 -9.09 -3.87 3.78
N LYS A 88 -9.45 -2.60 3.56
CA LYS A 88 -10.82 -2.21 3.17
C LYS A 88 -11.28 -2.93 1.90
N LEU A 89 -10.42 -2.99 0.87
CA LEU A 89 -10.73 -3.70 -0.37
C LEU A 89 -10.87 -5.20 -0.14
N TRP A 90 -9.99 -5.80 0.66
CA TRP A 90 -10.05 -7.22 1.00
C TRP A 90 -11.34 -7.59 1.75
N VAL A 91 -11.70 -6.83 2.78
CA VAL A 91 -12.96 -7.04 3.52
C VAL A 91 -14.16 -6.96 2.56
N ARG A 92 -14.19 -5.99 1.64
CA ARG A 92 -15.24 -5.91 0.61
C ARG A 92 -15.26 -7.11 -0.32
N MET A 93 -14.09 -7.63 -0.68
CA MET A 93 -13.99 -8.85 -1.47
C MET A 93 -14.57 -10.05 -0.72
N GLN A 94 -14.33 -10.19 0.59
CA GLN A 94 -14.89 -11.30 1.38
C GLN A 94 -16.42 -11.28 1.41
N HIS A 95 -17.03 -10.09 1.54
CA HIS A 95 -18.49 -9.95 1.45
C HIS A 95 -19.03 -10.29 0.05
N GLN A 96 -18.26 -9.98 -1.01
CA GLN A 96 -18.61 -10.40 -2.38
C GLN A 96 -18.45 -11.90 -2.58
N LYS A 97 -17.40 -12.52 -2.02
CA LYS A 97 -17.19 -13.96 -2.03
C LYS A 97 -18.31 -14.70 -1.32
N GLN A 98 -18.77 -14.23 -0.15
CA GLN A 98 -19.91 -14.85 0.54
C GLN A 98 -21.18 -14.81 -0.30
N LYS A 99 -21.51 -13.66 -0.92
CA LYS A 99 -22.62 -13.59 -1.88
C LYS A 99 -22.42 -14.54 -3.06
N PHE A 100 -21.23 -14.57 -3.63
CA PHE A 100 -20.93 -15.42 -4.77
C PHE A 100 -20.98 -16.91 -4.43
N LEU A 101 -20.45 -17.34 -3.28
CA LEU A 101 -20.47 -18.73 -2.81
C LEU A 101 -21.89 -19.21 -2.49
N ILE A 102 -22.77 -18.31 -2.02
CA ILE A 102 -24.20 -18.59 -1.83
C ILE A 102 -24.91 -18.80 -3.18
N ILE A 103 -24.45 -18.14 -4.25
CA ILE A 103 -25.15 -18.11 -5.56
C ILE A 103 -24.53 -19.08 -6.58
N ASN A 104 -23.21 -19.32 -6.54
CA ASN A 104 -22.43 -20.10 -7.50
C ASN A 104 -21.29 -20.85 -6.78
N SER A 105 -21.38 -22.17 -6.74
CA SER A 105 -20.48 -23.09 -6.03
C SER A 105 -19.08 -23.25 -6.65
N LEU A 106 -18.54 -22.27 -7.38
CA LEU A 106 -17.33 -22.44 -8.19
C LEU A 106 -16.24 -21.38 -7.94
N GLY A 107 -15.12 -21.83 -7.35
CA GLY A 107 -13.75 -21.37 -7.62
C GLY A 107 -13.52 -19.87 -7.68
N SER A 108 -13.30 -19.23 -6.53
CA SER A 108 -12.76 -17.87 -6.47
C SER A 108 -11.24 -17.92 -6.44
N CYS A 109 -10.54 -17.31 -7.41
CA CYS A 109 -9.10 -17.08 -7.30
C CYS A 109 -8.82 -16.27 -6.03
N GLU A 110 -8.07 -16.84 -5.10
CA GLU A 110 -7.75 -16.22 -3.81
C GLU A 110 -6.56 -15.28 -3.96
N PRO A 111 -6.73 -13.96 -3.76
CA PRO A 111 -5.60 -13.05 -3.65
C PRO A 111 -5.03 -13.06 -2.24
N GLU A 112 -5.04 -14.21 -1.54
CA GLU A 112 -4.45 -14.36 -0.21
C GLU A 112 -2.98 -13.96 -0.20
N PHE A 113 -2.26 -14.23 -1.30
CA PHE A 113 -0.87 -13.80 -1.47
C PHE A 113 -0.68 -12.28 -1.53
N LEU A 114 -1.71 -11.53 -1.95
CA LEU A 114 -1.66 -10.06 -2.07
C LEU A 114 -2.12 -9.34 -0.82
N VAL A 115 -2.87 -10.03 0.03
CA VAL A 115 -3.40 -9.47 1.26
C VAL A 115 -2.29 -9.62 2.26
N SER A 116 -1.66 -8.49 2.52
CA SER A 116 -0.74 -8.21 3.60
C SER A 116 -0.98 -9.09 4.83
N THR A 117 -0.35 -10.27 4.79
CA THR A 117 -0.19 -11.09 5.96
C THR A 117 0.66 -10.28 6.94
N PRO A 118 0.48 -10.46 8.26
CA PRO A 118 1.27 -9.75 9.26
C PRO A 118 2.77 -9.86 8.98
N GLU A 119 3.24 -10.97 8.39
CA GLU A 119 4.63 -11.22 8.01
C GLU A 119 5.10 -10.32 6.86
N ARG A 120 4.28 -10.14 5.80
CA ARG A 120 4.58 -9.22 4.69
C ARG A 120 4.61 -7.76 5.14
N LEU A 121 3.73 -7.41 6.10
CA LEU A 121 3.75 -6.10 6.72
C LEU A 121 4.99 -5.93 7.60
N LEU A 122 5.39 -6.96 8.36
CA LEU A 122 6.63 -6.97 9.14
C LEU A 122 7.88 -6.82 8.26
N GLU A 123 7.90 -7.42 7.06
CA GLU A 123 8.96 -7.25 6.06
C GLU A 123 9.04 -5.83 5.47
N LEU A 124 7.89 -5.17 5.28
CA LEU A 124 7.81 -3.80 4.77
C LEU A 124 8.05 -2.75 5.86
N VAL A 125 7.69 -3.08 7.10
CA VAL A 125 7.77 -2.23 8.31
C VAL A 125 9.08 -2.45 9.08
N SER A 126 9.96 -3.35 8.63
CA SER A 126 11.32 -3.54 9.18
C SER A 126 12.25 -2.31 9.00
N LEU A 127 11.73 -1.16 8.55
CA LEU A 127 12.35 0.13 8.84
C LEU A 127 12.35 0.30 10.37
N LYS A 128 13.54 0.47 10.97
CA LYS A 128 13.79 0.38 12.43
C LYS A 128 13.02 1.38 13.31
N ALA A 129 12.07 2.14 12.77
CA ALA A 129 11.43 3.29 13.40
C ALA A 129 9.92 3.16 13.61
N VAL A 130 9.27 2.05 13.24
CA VAL A 130 7.80 1.95 13.33
C VAL A 130 7.38 1.25 14.62
N ASP A 131 6.65 1.97 15.48
CA ASP A 131 6.07 1.41 16.70
C ASP A 131 5.03 0.32 16.36
N ILE A 132 5.31 -0.91 16.81
CA ILE A 132 4.51 -2.11 16.59
C ILE A 132 3.11 -1.98 17.23
N SER A 133 2.95 -1.07 18.20
CA SER A 133 1.69 -0.80 18.89
C SER A 133 0.57 -0.32 17.95
N CYS A 134 0.89 0.49 16.93
CA CYS A 134 -0.08 0.98 15.94
C CYS A 134 -0.56 -0.12 14.98
N VAL A 135 0.34 -1.07 14.66
CA VAL A 135 0.04 -2.22 13.80
C VAL A 135 -0.85 -3.22 14.54
N SER A 136 -0.60 -3.44 15.83
CA SER A 136 -1.40 -4.33 16.68
C SER A 136 -2.87 -3.92 16.75
N MET A 137 -3.17 -2.62 16.85
CA MET A 137 -4.57 -2.14 16.82
C MET A 137 -5.25 -2.40 15.47
N LEU A 138 -4.52 -2.33 14.36
CA LEU A 138 -5.07 -2.58 13.02
C LEU A 138 -5.40 -4.05 12.78
N VAL A 139 -4.67 -4.97 13.43
CA VAL A 139 -4.96 -6.41 13.44
C VAL A 139 -6.07 -6.76 14.45
N ALA A 140 -6.17 -6.03 15.57
CA ALA A 140 -7.19 -6.28 16.60
C ALA A 140 -8.64 -5.92 16.20
N PHE A 141 -8.83 -5.22 15.08
CA PHE A 141 -10.16 -4.93 14.49
C PHE A 141 -10.51 -5.82 13.28
N LEU A 142 -9.69 -6.84 12.98
CA LEU A 142 -10.00 -7.93 12.05
C LEU A 142 -10.42 -9.18 12.83
#